data_AF-A0A9P6NMD9-F1
#
_entry.id   AF-A0A9P6NMD9-F1
#
_cell.length_a   1.000
_cell.length_b   1.000
_cell.length_c   1.000
_cell.angle_alpha   90.00
_cell.angle_beta   90.00
_cell.angle_gamma   90.00
#
_symmetry.space_group_name_H-M   'P 1'
#
loop_
_entity.id
_entity.type
_entity.pdbx_description
1 polymer ?
#
loop_
_entity_poly.entity_id
_entity_poly.type
_entity_poly.pdbx_seq_one_letter_code
_entity_poly.pdbx_strand_id
1 'polypeptide(L)'
;MPRCRVTHFECVDWPDRGTPDAVEPILDLIQAAESKSLEGAQASTVEQIQSYSAPILVHCSAGVGRTGTLIAIASSVRRLNLLRHSCTTFATSSPQQRATVLSHPSALGRTELAGDRLHGLPETLDQDLVARTVDHLREQRVCMVQTDIQLGFVYKAVAKILQTLIYN
;
A
#
# COMPACT_ATOMS: atom_id res chain seq x y z
N MET A 1 8.88 32.72 -13.60
CA MET A 1 8.63 31.28 -13.44
C MET A 1 7.61 31.08 -12.32
N PRO A 2 6.62 30.19 -12.48
CA PRO A 2 5.69 29.88 -11.40
C PRO A 2 6.46 29.32 -10.19
N ARG A 3 6.07 29.74 -8.98
CA ARG A 3 6.63 29.21 -7.73
C ARG A 3 5.88 27.91 -7.39
N CYS A 4 6.62 26.82 -7.24
CA CYS A 4 6.10 25.55 -6.74
C CYS A 4 6.49 25.39 -5.27
N ARG A 5 5.59 24.84 -4.46
CA ARG A 5 5.87 24.43 -3.08
C ARG A 5 6.03 22.92 -3.06
N VAL A 6 7.14 22.43 -2.53
CA VAL A 6 7.41 20.99 -2.36
C VAL A 6 7.48 20.68 -0.87
N THR A 7 6.78 19.62 -0.45
CA THR A 7 6.92 19.05 0.88
C THR A 7 7.78 17.81 0.78
N HIS A 8 8.89 17.79 1.53
CA HIS A 8 9.83 16.67 1.57
C HIS A 8 9.68 15.92 2.88
N PHE A 9 9.55 14.60 2.80
CA PHE A 9 9.58 13.72 3.96
C PHE A 9 10.81 12.83 3.88
N GLU A 10 11.52 12.69 5.00
CA GLU A 10 12.73 11.87 5.09
C GLU A 10 12.57 10.83 6.20
N CYS A 11 12.83 9.57 5.87
CA CYS A 11 12.95 8.49 6.84
C CYS A 11 14.43 8.20 7.07
N VAL A 12 14.98 8.68 8.18
CA VAL A 12 16.42 8.62 8.48
C VAL A 12 16.86 7.26 9.02
N ASP A 13 15.99 6.55 9.74
CA ASP A 13 16.31 5.29 10.44
C ASP A 13 15.91 4.03 9.66
N TRP A 14 16.06 4.06 8.32
CA TRP A 14 15.82 2.89 7.48
C TRP A 14 17.13 2.35 6.90
N PRO A 15 17.70 1.27 7.48
CA PRO A 15 18.99 0.72 7.06
C PRO A 15 18.92 0.18 5.63
N ASP A 16 20.03 0.29 4.90
CA ASP A 16 20.11 -0.24 3.54
C ASP A 16 19.99 -1.77 3.56
N ARG A 17 19.21 -2.33 2.61
CA ARG A 17 18.84 -3.77 2.53
C ARG A 17 18.08 -4.35 3.74
N GLY A 18 17.91 -3.59 4.82
CA GLY A 18 17.13 -3.95 6.01
C GLY A 18 15.78 -3.25 6.09
N THR A 19 15.24 -3.20 7.30
CA THR A 19 13.93 -2.62 7.64
C THR A 19 14.00 -1.88 8.97
N PRO A 20 13.13 -0.90 9.23
CA PRO A 20 12.94 -0.36 10.57
C PRO A 20 12.46 -1.44 11.55
N ASP A 21 12.63 -1.19 12.86
CA ASP A 21 12.19 -2.13 13.89
C ASP A 21 10.66 -2.19 14.02
N ALA A 22 10.00 -1.05 13.82
CA ALA A 22 8.56 -0.84 13.93
C ALA A 22 7.95 -0.44 12.57
N VAL A 23 6.69 -0.83 12.34
CA VAL A 23 5.98 -0.50 11.10
C VAL A 23 5.25 0.84 11.19
N GLU A 24 4.92 1.25 12.42
CA GLU A 24 4.12 2.42 12.75
C GLU A 24 4.71 3.72 12.15
N PRO A 25 6.01 4.03 12.27
CA PRO A 25 6.57 5.24 11.67
C PRO A 25 6.45 5.27 10.14
N ILE A 26 6.50 4.10 9.49
CA ILE A 26 6.34 3.99 8.03
C ILE A 26 4.87 4.18 7.63
N LEU A 27 3.93 3.65 8.42
CA LEU A 27 2.50 3.88 8.22
C LEU A 27 2.14 5.35 8.39
N ASP A 28 2.67 6.00 9.42
CA ASP A 28 2.48 7.44 9.67
C ASP A 28 3.07 8.29 8.55
N LEU A 29 4.26 7.94 8.05
CA LEU A 29 4.90 8.58 6.90
C LEU A 29 4.03 8.50 5.64
N ILE A 30 3.48 7.30 5.34
CA ILE A 30 2.58 7.09 4.21
C ILE A 30 1.34 7.97 4.36
N GLN A 31 0.71 7.95 5.53
CA GLN A 31 -0.50 8.74 5.80
C GLN A 31 -0.23 10.24 5.66
N ALA A 32 0.91 10.73 6.17
CA ALA A 32 1.30 12.13 6.08
C ALA A 32 1.54 12.55 4.62
N ALA A 33 2.25 11.73 3.84
CA ALA A 33 2.52 11.99 2.43
C ALA A 33 1.24 11.98 1.58
N GLU A 34 0.36 10.99 1.79
CA GLU A 34 -0.94 10.93 1.12
C GLU A 34 -1.82 12.13 1.48
N SER A 35 -1.91 12.50 2.76
CA SER A 35 -2.68 13.66 3.20
C SER A 35 -2.18 14.94 2.53
N LYS A 36 -0.85 15.13 2.43
CA LYS A 36 -0.24 16.27 1.72
C LYS A 36 -0.52 16.24 0.21
N SER A 37 -0.55 15.08 -0.43
CA SER A 37 -0.85 14.97 -1.86
C SER A 37 -2.27 15.39 -2.23
N LEU A 38 -3.18 15.38 -1.26
CA LEU A 38 -4.58 15.77 -1.41
C LEU A 38 -4.84 17.22 -0.99
N GLU A 39 -3.86 17.91 -0.38
CA GLU A 39 -4.02 19.32 0.00
C GLU A 39 -4.20 20.20 -1.24
N GLY A 40 -5.34 20.88 -1.32
CA GLY A 40 -5.67 21.77 -2.45
C GLY A 40 -6.35 21.08 -3.64
N ALA A 41 -6.52 19.76 -3.60
CA ALA A 41 -7.40 19.07 -4.55
C ALA A 41 -8.86 19.45 -4.23
N GLN A 42 -9.48 20.29 -5.07
CA GLN A 42 -10.93 20.55 -5.02
C GLN A 42 -11.70 19.39 -5.65
N ALA A 43 -11.49 18.18 -5.12
CA ALA A 43 -12.17 16.98 -5.57
C ALA A 43 -13.31 16.66 -4.60
N SER A 44 -14.54 16.69 -5.10
CA SER A 44 -15.74 16.42 -4.29
C SER A 44 -16.21 14.97 -4.40
N THR A 45 -15.63 14.19 -5.33
CA THR A 45 -15.98 12.78 -5.60
C THR A 45 -14.74 11.89 -5.64
N VAL A 46 -14.91 10.59 -5.40
CA VAL A 46 -13.83 9.58 -5.40
C VAL A 46 -13.11 9.51 -6.75
N GLU A 47 -13.84 9.60 -7.85
CA GLU A 47 -13.28 9.61 -9.21
C GLU A 47 -12.47 10.88 -9.50
N GLN A 48 -12.87 12.02 -8.94
CA GLN A 48 -12.10 13.26 -9.04
C GLN A 48 -10.82 13.19 -8.20
N ILE A 49 -10.87 12.60 -7.00
CA ILE A 49 -9.66 12.41 -6.17
C ILE A 49 -8.62 11.59 -6.92
N GLN A 50 -9.03 10.53 -7.63
CA GLN A 50 -8.12 9.70 -8.44
C GLN A 50 -7.58 10.44 -9.68
N SER A 51 -8.33 11.39 -10.23
CA SER A 51 -7.94 12.12 -11.45
C SER A 51 -7.08 13.36 -11.16
N TYR A 52 -7.13 13.92 -9.94
CA TYR A 52 -6.47 15.18 -9.58
C TYR A 52 -5.31 15.05 -8.57
N SER A 53 -5.06 13.87 -7.98
CA SER A 53 -3.92 13.71 -7.08
C SER A 53 -2.61 13.73 -7.86
N ALA A 54 -1.74 14.72 -7.59
CA ALA A 54 -0.40 14.72 -8.13
C ALA A 54 0.39 13.51 -7.61
N PRO A 55 1.23 12.85 -8.45
CA PRO A 55 1.99 11.69 -8.02
C PRO A 55 2.98 12.08 -6.91
N ILE A 56 3.10 11.22 -5.89
CA ILE A 56 4.11 11.34 -4.83
C ILE A 56 5.41 10.73 -5.35
N LEU A 57 6.49 11.53 -5.37
CA LEU A 57 7.83 11.03 -5.68
C LEU A 57 8.40 10.29 -4.48
N VAL A 58 8.80 9.03 -4.68
CA VAL A 58 9.46 8.20 -3.66
C VAL A 58 10.81 7.75 -4.20
N HIS A 59 11.88 7.94 -3.43
CA HIS A 59 13.22 7.44 -3.81
C HIS A 59 13.97 6.85 -2.60
N CYS A 60 15.04 6.13 -2.89
CA CYS A 60 16.05 5.74 -1.92
C CYS A 60 17.43 5.92 -2.57
N SER A 61 18.33 4.94 -2.48
CA SER A 61 19.57 4.93 -3.29
C SER A 61 19.28 4.46 -4.73
N ALA A 62 19.06 3.16 -4.95
CA ALA A 62 18.73 2.61 -6.27
C ALA A 62 17.25 2.78 -6.68
N GLY A 63 16.39 3.25 -5.77
CA GLY A 63 14.97 3.43 -6.02
C GLY A 63 14.18 2.13 -6.20
N VAL A 64 14.58 1.03 -5.54
CA VAL A 64 13.92 -0.29 -5.68
C VAL A 64 13.63 -1.00 -4.34
N GLY A 65 14.59 -1.07 -3.41
CA GLY A 65 14.42 -1.78 -2.13
C GLY A 65 13.44 -1.09 -1.18
N ARG A 66 13.92 -0.04 -0.49
CA ARG A 66 13.10 0.78 0.43
C ARG A 66 11.91 1.44 -0.27
N THR A 67 12.14 1.95 -1.48
CA THR A 67 11.10 2.52 -2.35
C THR A 67 10.00 1.52 -2.65
N GLY A 68 10.33 0.31 -3.13
CA GLY A 68 9.34 -0.71 -3.40
C GLY A 68 8.62 -1.18 -2.14
N THR A 69 9.32 -1.25 -1.01
CA THR A 69 8.73 -1.63 0.28
C THR A 69 7.69 -0.61 0.74
N LEU A 70 8.01 0.69 0.69
CA LEU A 70 7.07 1.76 1.04
C LEU A 70 5.86 1.77 0.11
N ILE A 71 6.07 1.67 -1.20
CA ILE A 71 4.97 1.66 -2.18
C ILE A 71 4.09 0.41 -2.02
N ALA A 72 4.67 -0.76 -1.75
CA ALA A 72 3.92 -1.99 -1.53
C ALA A 72 3.03 -1.90 -0.29
N ILE A 73 3.54 -1.32 0.80
CA ILE A 73 2.76 -1.05 2.01
C ILE A 73 1.63 -0.06 1.68
N ALA A 74 1.95 1.09 1.10
CA ALA A 74 0.95 2.12 0.77
C ALA A 74 -0.19 1.57 -0.10
N SER A 75 0.16 0.82 -1.16
CA SER A 75 -0.82 0.18 -2.05
C SER A 75 -1.71 -0.83 -1.33
N SER A 76 -1.11 -1.67 -0.48
CA SER A 76 -1.83 -2.67 0.31
C SER A 76 -2.78 -2.02 1.32
N VAL A 77 -2.32 -1.00 2.04
CA VAL A 77 -3.13 -0.24 3.02
C VAL A 77 -4.30 0.46 2.33
N ARG A 78 -4.05 1.13 1.21
CA ARG A 78 -5.11 1.75 0.41
C ARG A 78 -6.18 0.74 0.02
N ARG A 79 -5.78 -0.44 -0.45
CA ARG A 79 -6.72 -1.49 -0.85
C ARG A 79 -7.56 -2.02 0.31
N LEU A 80 -6.94 -2.26 1.46
CA LEU A 80 -7.65 -2.67 2.68
C LEU A 80 -8.65 -1.60 3.15
N ASN A 81 -8.28 -0.33 3.08
CA ASN A 81 -9.18 0.78 3.42
C ASN A 81 -10.36 0.87 2.44
N LEU A 82 -10.14 0.68 1.14
CA LEU A 82 -11.22 0.65 0.15
C LEU A 82 -12.21 -0.49 0.43
N LEU A 83 -11.71 -1.69 0.73
CA LEU A 83 -12.56 -2.83 1.09
C LEU A 83 -13.40 -2.55 2.35
N ARG A 84 -12.80 -1.93 3.38
CA ARG A 84 -13.52 -1.48 4.58
C ARG A 84 -14.68 -0.56 4.20
N HIS A 85 -14.45 0.42 3.32
CA HIS A 85 -15.48 1.39 2.94
C HIS A 85 -16.55 0.82 2.00
N SER A 86 -16.24 -0.23 1.23
CA SER A 86 -17.22 -0.93 0.39
C SER A 86 -18.20 -1.80 1.19
N CYS A 87 -17.90 -2.13 2.45
CA CYS A 87 -18.76 -2.93 3.32
C CYS A 87 -19.48 -2.02 4.33
N THR A 88 -20.73 -1.66 4.05
CA THR A 88 -21.54 -0.75 4.88
C THR A 88 -21.76 -1.28 6.31
N THR A 89 -21.72 -2.59 6.49
CA THR A 89 -21.87 -3.25 7.79
C THR A 89 -20.54 -3.37 8.56
N PHE A 90 -19.40 -3.00 7.97
CA PHE A 90 -18.08 -3.26 8.57
C PHE A 90 -17.92 -2.59 9.94
N ALA A 91 -18.42 -1.35 10.09
CA ALA A 91 -18.35 -0.60 11.34
C ALA A 91 -19.20 -1.20 12.48
N THR A 92 -20.26 -1.94 12.16
CA THR A 92 -21.16 -2.58 13.13
C THR A 92 -20.90 -4.09 13.28
N SER A 93 -19.95 -4.64 12.51
CA SER A 93 -19.63 -6.06 12.47
C SER A 93 -18.73 -6.49 13.62
N SER A 94 -18.96 -7.69 14.14
CA SER A 94 -18.06 -8.31 15.13
C SER A 94 -16.66 -8.57 14.52
N PRO A 95 -15.62 -8.71 15.35
CA PRO A 95 -14.28 -9.07 14.87
C PRO A 95 -14.26 -10.33 14.00
N GLN A 96 -15.06 -11.35 14.33
CA GLN A 96 -15.14 -12.58 13.55
C GLN A 96 -15.76 -12.33 12.16
N GLN A 97 -16.80 -11.50 12.09
CA GLN A 97 -17.43 -11.12 10.82
C GLN A 97 -16.45 -10.34 9.94
N ARG A 98 -15.72 -9.38 10.53
CA ARG A 98 -14.68 -8.59 9.84
C ARG A 98 -13.55 -9.48 9.32
N ALA A 99 -13.08 -10.42 10.15
CA ALA A 99 -12.06 -11.39 9.76
C ALA A 99 -12.52 -12.26 8.58
N THR A 100 -13.77 -12.73 8.58
CA THR A 100 -14.33 -13.53 7.47
C THR A 100 -14.41 -12.77 6.16
N VAL A 101 -14.78 -11.48 6.19
CA VAL A 101 -14.80 -10.64 4.98
C VAL A 101 -13.39 -10.41 4.46
N LEU A 102 -12.45 -10.08 5.34
CA LEU A 102 -11.06 -9.79 4.98
C LEU A 102 -10.27 -11.03 4.58
N SER A 103 -10.63 -12.23 5.05
CA SER A 103 -9.96 -13.47 4.68
C SER A 103 -10.42 -14.02 3.33
N HIS A 104 -11.49 -13.47 2.75
CA HIS A 104 -12.01 -13.97 1.48
C HIS A 104 -11.03 -13.66 0.33
N PRO A 105 -10.56 -14.66 -0.43
CA PRO A 105 -9.57 -14.48 -1.51
C PRO A 105 -9.97 -13.41 -2.53
N SER A 106 -11.25 -13.33 -2.88
CA SER A 106 -11.78 -12.31 -3.78
C SER A 106 -11.72 -10.89 -3.21
N ALA A 107 -11.81 -10.71 -1.90
CA ALA A 107 -11.75 -9.40 -1.26
C ALA A 107 -10.34 -8.82 -1.35
N LEU A 108 -9.32 -9.62 -1.02
CA LEU A 108 -7.92 -9.17 -1.05
C LEU A 108 -7.29 -9.29 -2.45
N GLY A 109 -7.79 -10.20 -3.28
CA GLY A 109 -7.09 -10.76 -4.43
C GLY A 109 -7.68 -10.49 -5.81
N ARG A 110 -8.83 -9.83 -5.99
CA ARG A 110 -9.32 -9.51 -7.35
C ARG A 110 -9.87 -8.09 -7.49
N THR A 111 -8.96 -7.16 -7.77
CA THR A 111 -9.27 -5.91 -8.45
C THR A 111 -8.51 -6.06 -9.75
N GLU A 112 -9.20 -6.15 -10.87
CA GLU A 112 -8.59 -6.28 -12.19
C GLU A 112 -7.79 -5.01 -12.47
N LEU A 113 -6.47 -5.07 -12.20
CA LEU A 113 -5.53 -4.09 -12.73
C LEU A 113 -5.41 -4.46 -14.21
N ALA A 114 -5.94 -3.60 -15.08
CA ALA A 114 -6.03 -3.85 -16.51
C ALA A 114 -4.63 -4.09 -17.12
N GLY A 115 -4.43 -5.26 -17.73
CA GLY A 115 -3.21 -5.62 -18.46
C GLY A 115 -2.94 -7.13 -18.47
N ASP A 116 -2.50 -7.66 -19.61
CA ASP A 116 -1.95 -9.01 -19.70
C ASP A 116 -0.65 -9.08 -18.86
N ARG A 117 -0.68 -9.89 -17.80
CA ARG A 117 0.50 -10.11 -16.92
C ARG A 117 1.59 -10.86 -17.68
N LEU A 118 2.85 -10.48 -17.46
CA LEU A 118 3.98 -11.05 -18.19
C LEU A 118 4.24 -12.53 -17.84
N HIS A 119 3.79 -13.01 -16.68
CA HIS A 119 3.53 -14.42 -16.33
C HIS A 119 2.81 -14.43 -14.96
N GLY A 120 1.72 -15.18 -14.80
CA GLY A 120 0.98 -15.23 -13.53
C GLY A 120 1.79 -15.86 -12.39
N LEU A 121 1.62 -15.34 -11.18
CA LEU A 121 2.09 -16.00 -9.96
C LEU A 121 1.50 -17.42 -9.85
N PRO A 122 2.17 -18.36 -9.15
CA PRO A 122 1.57 -19.64 -8.78
C PRO A 122 0.19 -19.44 -8.15
N GLU A 123 -0.75 -20.37 -8.40
CA GLU A 123 -2.15 -20.23 -7.95
C GLU A 123 -2.29 -19.93 -6.45
N THR A 124 -1.41 -20.50 -5.63
CA THR A 124 -1.34 -20.26 -4.18
C THR A 124 -0.98 -18.82 -3.81
N LEU A 125 -0.20 -18.13 -4.63
CA LEU A 125 0.23 -16.75 -4.44
C LEU A 125 -0.67 -15.75 -5.18
N ASP A 126 -1.48 -16.20 -6.13
CA ASP A 126 -2.44 -15.33 -6.84
C ASP A 126 -3.63 -14.88 -5.95
N GLN A 127 -3.74 -15.41 -4.73
CA GLN A 127 -4.69 -14.89 -3.74
C GLN A 127 -4.01 -14.05 -2.65
N ASP A 128 -2.68 -13.92 -2.69
CA ASP A 128 -1.92 -13.16 -1.73
C ASP A 128 -1.82 -11.67 -2.17
N LEU A 129 -2.37 -10.79 -1.33
CA LEU A 129 -2.37 -9.34 -1.54
C LEU A 129 -0.96 -8.78 -1.71
N VAL A 130 -0.04 -9.18 -0.83
CA VAL A 130 1.33 -8.66 -0.82
C VAL A 130 2.08 -9.18 -2.02
N ALA A 131 2.02 -10.49 -2.29
CA ALA A 131 2.70 -11.10 -3.43
C ALA A 131 2.27 -10.44 -4.74
N ARG A 132 0.95 -10.26 -4.96
CA ARG A 132 0.43 -9.61 -6.17
C ARG A 132 0.79 -8.15 -6.28
N THR A 133 0.82 -7.44 -5.15
CA THR A 133 1.22 -6.03 -5.13
C THR A 133 2.69 -5.91 -5.53
N VAL A 134 3.58 -6.70 -4.93
CA VAL A 134 5.02 -6.68 -5.24
C VAL A 134 5.30 -7.14 -6.67
N ASP A 135 4.63 -8.18 -7.13
CA ASP A 135 4.72 -8.68 -8.51
C ASP A 135 4.33 -7.59 -9.52
N HIS A 136 3.21 -6.91 -9.29
CA HIS A 136 2.78 -5.79 -10.12
C HIS A 136 3.76 -4.61 -10.10
N LEU A 137 4.34 -4.29 -8.93
CA LEU A 137 5.39 -3.28 -8.87
C LEU A 137 6.63 -3.67 -9.67
N ARG A 138 6.98 -4.96 -9.71
CA ARG A 138 8.12 -5.48 -10.46
C ARG A 138 7.88 -5.48 -11.98
N GLU A 139 6.63 -5.58 -12.43
CA GLU A 139 6.25 -5.37 -13.84
C GLU A 139 6.49 -3.91 -14.29
N GLN A 140 6.25 -2.94 -13.40
CA GLN A 140 6.46 -1.52 -13.70
C GLN A 140 7.92 -1.06 -13.52
N ARG A 141 8.61 -1.62 -12.51
CA ARG A 141 10.02 -1.36 -12.24
C ARG A 141 10.66 -2.60 -11.62
N VAL A 142 11.59 -3.20 -12.34
CA VAL A 142 12.29 -4.42 -11.88
C VAL A 142 12.95 -4.23 -10.50
N CYS A 143 13.03 -5.32 -9.75
CA CYS A 143 13.69 -5.42 -8.44
C CYS A 143 13.01 -4.65 -7.28
N MET A 144 11.77 -4.14 -7.44
CA MET A 144 11.00 -3.58 -6.32
C MET A 144 10.89 -4.59 -5.16
N VAL A 145 11.13 -4.12 -3.93
CA VAL A 145 11.29 -4.96 -2.72
C VAL A 145 12.44 -5.94 -2.90
N GLN A 146 13.64 -5.54 -2.47
CA GLN A 146 14.90 -6.16 -2.93
C GLN A 146 15.33 -7.35 -2.06
N THR A 147 14.94 -7.38 -0.79
CA THR A 147 15.31 -8.44 0.16
C THR A 147 14.09 -9.16 0.71
N ASP A 148 14.30 -10.39 1.17
CA ASP A 148 13.34 -11.19 1.92
C ASP A 148 12.90 -10.50 3.22
N ILE A 149 13.83 -9.84 3.92
CA ILE A 149 13.54 -9.05 5.12
C ILE A 149 12.58 -7.89 4.79
N GLN A 150 12.81 -7.19 3.68
CA GLN A 150 11.91 -6.13 3.19
C GLN A 150 10.53 -6.68 2.84
N LEU A 151 10.45 -7.83 2.16
CA LEU A 151 9.19 -8.49 1.86
C LEU A 151 8.43 -8.87 3.14
N GLY A 152 9.12 -9.48 4.11
CA GLY A 152 8.56 -9.81 5.43
C GLY A 152 8.04 -8.59 6.17
N PHE A 153 8.68 -7.43 6.01
CA PHE A 153 8.22 -6.18 6.60
C PHE A 153 6.95 -5.63 5.93
N VAL A 154 6.76 -5.83 4.62
CA VAL A 154 5.47 -5.54 3.98
C VAL A 154 4.35 -6.39 4.60
N TYR A 155 4.58 -7.69 4.77
CA TYR A 155 3.62 -8.57 5.45
C TYR A 155 3.35 -8.14 6.90
N LYS A 156 4.39 -7.76 7.64
CA LYS A 156 4.26 -7.24 9.01
C LYS A 156 3.36 -6.01 9.06
N ALA A 157 3.53 -5.06 8.13
CA ALA A 157 2.71 -3.86 8.05
C ALA A 157 1.24 -4.20 7.68
N VAL A 158 1.03 -5.09 6.71
CA VAL A 158 -0.32 -5.55 6.33
C VAL A 158 -1.01 -6.26 7.50
N ALA A 159 -0.31 -7.15 8.21
CA ALA A 159 -0.85 -7.84 9.38
C ALA A 159 -1.23 -6.84 10.49
N LYS A 160 -0.41 -5.81 10.73
CA LYS A 160 -0.73 -4.74 11.69
C LYS A 160 -2.02 -4.01 11.31
N ILE A 161 -2.20 -3.67 10.04
CA ILE A 161 -3.42 -3.00 9.56
C ILE A 161 -4.63 -3.92 9.65
N LEU A 162 -4.52 -5.19 9.24
CA LEU A 162 -5.59 -6.16 9.38
C LEU A 162 -6.00 -6.33 10.85
N GLN A 163 -5.04 -6.41 11.77
CA GLN A 163 -5.32 -6.47 13.20
C GLN A 163 -6.12 -5.24 13.66
N THR A 164 -5.68 -4.03 13.29
CA THR A 164 -6.41 -2.80 13.58
C THR A 164 -7.82 -2.84 13.01
N LEU A 165 -7.99 -3.27 11.76
CA LEU A 165 -9.29 -3.34 11.09
C LEU A 165 -10.25 -4.37 11.69
N ILE A 166 -9.74 -5.48 12.24
CA ILE A 166 -10.55 -6.55 12.82
C ILE A 166 -10.96 -6.23 14.25
N TYR A 167 -10.11 -5.56 15.03
CA TYR A 167 -10.31 -5.42 16.47
C TYR A 167 -10.67 -4.00 16.95
N ASN A 168 -10.48 -2.97 16.12
CA ASN A 168 -10.89 -1.59 16.41
C ASN A 168 -12.04 -1.17 15.51
#